data_AF-A0A2D5H9D1-F1
#
_entry.id   AF-A0A2D5H9D1-F1
#
_cell.length_a   1.000
_cell.length_b   1.000
_cell.length_c   1.000
_cell.angle_alpha   90.00
_cell.angle_beta   90.00
_cell.angle_gamma   90.00
#
_symmetry.space_group_name_H-M   'P 1'
#
loop_
_entity.id
_entity.type
_entity.pdbx_description
1 polymer ?
#
loop_
_entity_poly.entity_id
_entity_poly.type
_entity_poly.pdbx_seq_one_letter_code
_entity_poly.pdbx_strand_id
1 'polypeptide(L)' 'MTDGLKSPPAIPQGTGAWENEGGALSPGNPSALPDGVIAIPVTHYRVGPYRYTNLDDAMAQYRRQWAK' A
#
# COMPACT_ATOMS: atom_id res chain seq x y z
N MET A 1 33.09 -35.82 9.77
CA MET A 1 32.19 -35.64 10.92
C MET A 1 31.77 -34.19 10.91
N THR A 2 30.52 -33.94 10.54
CA THR A 2 29.91 -32.62 10.32
C THR A 2 29.40 -32.07 11.65
N ASP A 3 29.92 -30.93 12.11
CA ASP A 3 29.28 -30.17 13.19
C ASP A 3 28.62 -28.93 12.59
N GLY A 4 27.30 -28.88 12.75
CA GLY A 4 26.41 -27.97 12.04
C GLY A 4 26.35 -26.61 12.72
N LEU A 5 26.55 -25.55 11.93
CA LEU A 5 26.09 -24.22 12.29
C LEU A 5 24.56 -24.24 12.34
N LYS A 6 24.02 -24.33 13.56
CA LYS A 6 22.60 -24.18 13.84
C LYS A 6 22.21 -22.72 13.66
N SER A 7 21.47 -22.42 12.60
CA SER A 7 20.83 -21.14 12.32
C SER A 7 19.98 -20.65 13.51
N PRO A 8 19.88 -19.32 13.73
CA PRO A 8 18.97 -18.77 14.75
C PRO A 8 17.51 -19.17 14.46
N PRO A 9 16.66 -19.29 15.50
CA PRO A 9 15.31 -19.76 15.34
C PRO A 9 14.55 -18.85 14.37
N ALA A 10 13.91 -19.47 13.39
CA ALA A 10 12.98 -18.80 12.50
C ALA A 10 11.98 -18.01 13.34
N ILE A 11 11.90 -16.70 13.10
CA ILE A 11 10.76 -15.89 13.50
C ILE A 11 9.54 -16.67 13.00
N PRO A 12 8.56 -17.04 13.83
CA PRO A 12 7.36 -17.66 13.32
C PRO A 12 6.78 -16.68 12.32
N GLN A 13 6.90 -17.02 11.03
CA GLN A 13 6.15 -16.37 9.98
C GLN A 13 4.71 -16.54 10.42
N GLY A 14 4.12 -15.43 10.88
CA GLY A 14 2.72 -15.41 11.19
C GLY A 14 2.03 -15.97 9.96
N THR A 15 1.43 -17.13 10.09
CA THR A 15 0.48 -17.69 9.12
C THR A 15 -0.82 -16.88 9.19
N GLY A 16 -0.67 -15.55 9.23
CA GLY A 16 -1.73 -14.59 9.08
C GLY A 16 -2.07 -14.53 7.61
N ALA A 17 -2.89 -15.48 7.15
CA ALA A 17 -3.67 -15.32 5.92
C ALA A 17 -4.38 -13.94 5.84
N TRP A 18 -4.54 -13.30 7.00
CA TRP A 18 -5.08 -11.96 7.24
C TRP A 18 -4.20 -10.78 6.81
N GLU A 19 -2.88 -10.91 6.63
CA GLU A 19 -2.03 -9.77 6.23
C GLU A 19 -2.13 -9.45 4.71
N ASN A 20 -2.73 -10.37 3.93
CA ASN A 20 -2.89 -10.23 2.48
C ASN A 20 -4.36 -10.07 2.04
N GLU A 21 -5.29 -9.79 2.96
CA GLU A 21 -6.69 -9.46 2.59
C GLU A 21 -6.88 -7.98 2.24
N GLY A 22 -5.84 -7.17 2.46
CA GLY A 22 -5.84 -5.73 2.21
C GLY A 22 -5.45 -5.36 0.78
N GLY A 23 -6.21 -5.81 -0.23
CA GLY A 23 -6.45 -5.17 -1.54
C GLY A 23 -5.32 -4.45 -2.31
N ALA A 24 -4.05 -4.67 -1.98
CA ALA A 24 -2.94 -4.08 -2.71
C ALA A 24 -2.82 -4.84 -4.02
N LEU A 25 -3.45 -4.31 -5.08
CA LEU A 25 -3.24 -4.79 -6.43
C LEU A 25 -1.73 -4.73 -6.68
N SER A 26 -1.11 -5.90 -6.82
CA SER A 26 0.23 -5.99 -7.41
C SER A 26 0.22 -5.14 -8.67
N PRO A 27 1.26 -4.35 -8.96
CA PRO A 27 1.35 -3.54 -10.19
C PRO A 27 1.52 -4.41 -11.46
N GLY A 28 0.97 -5.62 -11.45
CA GLY A 28 0.79 -6.49 -12.60
C GLY A 28 -0.53 -6.16 -13.29
N ASN A 29 -0.50 -6.29 -14.61
CA ASN A 29 -1.57 -5.95 -15.54
C ASN A 29 -2.98 -6.09 -14.96
N PRO A 30 -3.87 -5.10 -15.22
CA PRO A 30 -5.26 -5.22 -14.82
C PRO A 30 -5.79 -6.53 -15.41
N SER A 31 -6.29 -7.40 -14.53
CA SER A 31 -7.13 -8.52 -14.93
C SER A 31 -8.17 -7.96 -15.90
N ALA A 32 -8.32 -8.61 -17.06
CA ALA A 32 -9.22 -8.12 -18.09
C ALA A 32 -10.60 -7.86 -17.46
N LEU A 33 -11.04 -6.60 -17.51
CA LEU A 33 -12.33 -6.22 -16.95
C LEU A 33 -13.42 -6.94 -17.75
N PRO A 34 -14.48 -7.46 -17.09
CA PRO A 34 -15.62 -8.02 -17.80
C PRO A 34 -16.26 -7.02 -18.76
N ASP A 35 -16.95 -7.51 -19.78
CA ASP A 35 -17.68 -6.66 -20.73
C ASP A 35 -18.65 -5.72 -19.99
N GLY A 36 -18.57 -4.43 -20.32
CA GLY A 36 -19.36 -3.39 -19.67
C GLY A 36 -18.78 -2.83 -18.36
N VAL A 37 -17.67 -3.36 -17.85
CA VAL A 37 -16.98 -2.83 -16.67
C VAL A 37 -15.86 -1.87 -17.10
N ILE A 38 -15.92 -0.63 -16.61
CA ILE A 38 -14.93 0.41 -16.89
C ILE A 38 -14.20 0.76 -15.60
N ALA A 39 -12.88 0.53 -15.54
CA ALA A 39 -12.05 1.04 -14.45
C ALA A 39 -11.72 2.50 -14.70
N ILE A 40 -12.03 3.35 -13.71
CA ILE A 40 -11.65 4.76 -13.74
C ILE A 40 -10.51 4.94 -12.73
N PRO A 41 -9.29 5.29 -13.16
CA PRO A 41 -8.20 5.56 -12.24
C PRO A 41 -8.48 6.85 -11.47
N VAL A 42 -8.31 6.82 -10.16
CA VAL A 42 -8.44 8.00 -9.28
C VAL A 42 -7.14 8.25 -8.54
N THR A 43 -6.59 9.44 -8.69
CA THR A 43 -5.42 9.89 -7.94
C THR A 43 -5.82 10.34 -6.54
N HIS A 44 -5.03 9.93 -5.55
CA HIS A 44 -5.19 10.36 -4.17
C HIS A 44 -3.88 10.97 -3.67
N TYR A 45 -3.97 12.12 -3.00
CA TYR A 45 -2.86 12.82 -2.39
C TYR A 45 -2.91 12.64 -0.87
N ARG A 46 -1.75 12.53 -0.21
CA ARG A 46 -1.66 12.44 1.26
C ARG A 46 -0.76 13.54 1.80
N VAL A 47 -1.21 14.19 2.88
CA VAL A 47 -0.46 15.23 3.59
C VAL A 47 -0.55 14.95 5.09
N GLY A 48 0.47 14.27 5.63
CA GLY A 48 0.40 13.73 6.98
C GLY A 48 -0.78 12.73 7.12
N PRO A 49 -1.67 12.92 8.12
CA PRO A 49 -2.82 12.04 8.32
C PRO A 49 -3.98 12.29 7.35
N TYR A 50 -3.93 13.36 6.54
CA TYR A 50 -5.03 13.77 5.66
C TYR A 50 -4.88 13.21 4.25
N ARG A 51 -6.02 12.89 3.61
CA ARG A 51 -6.12 12.38 2.24
C ARG A 51 -7.03 13.29 1.42
N TYR A 52 -6.61 13.59 0.19
CA TYR A 52 -7.30 14.48 -0.74
C TYR A 52 -7.43 13.80 -2.11
N THR A 53 -8.49 14.14 -2.84
CA THR A 53 -8.66 13.80 -4.26
C THR A 53 -8.34 14.99 -5.17
N ASN A 54 -8.30 16.20 -4.61
CA ASN A 54 -7.88 17.43 -5.29
C ASN A 54 -6.45 17.81 -4.86
N LEU A 55 -5.60 18.13 -5.84
CA LEU A 55 -4.22 18.56 -5.60
C LEU A 55 -4.15 19.91 -4.88
N ASP A 56 -5.03 20.86 -5.20
CA ASP A 56 -5.01 22.21 -4.63
C ASP A 56 -5.26 22.18 -3.12
N ASP A 57 -6.21 21.35 -2.67
CA ASP A 57 -6.51 21.15 -1.25
C ASP A 57 -5.32 20.51 -0.51
N ALA A 58 -4.68 19.53 -1.15
CA ALA A 58 -3.47 18.91 -0.60
C ALA A 58 -2.34 19.95 -0.46
N MET A 59 -2.12 20.77 -1.48
CA MET A 59 -1.11 21.84 -1.45
C MET A 59 -1.42 22.91 -0.40
N ALA A 60 -2.69 23.27 -0.23
CA ALA A 60 -3.11 24.18 0.84
C ALA A 60 -2.82 23.60 2.22
N GLN A 61 -3.12 22.32 2.46
CA GLN A 61 -2.81 21.65 3.72
C GLN A 61 -1.30 21.55 3.97
N TYR A 62 -0.52 21.25 2.93
CA TYR A 62 0.93 21.19 3.02
C TYR A 62 1.51 22.53 3.48
N ARG A 63 1.09 23.64 2.85
CA ARG A 63 1.49 24.99 3.24
C ARG A 63 1.11 25.32 4.68
N ARG A 64 -0.09 24.92 5.14
CA ARG A 64 -0.53 25.11 6.53
C ARG A 64 0.32 24.34 7.55
N GLN A 65 0.81 23.15 7.20
CA GLN A 65 1.70 22.38 8.07
C GLN A 65 3.10 23.00 8.16
N TRP A 66 3.57 23.60 7.07
CA TRP A 66 4.88 24.26 6.99
C TRP A 66 4.91 25.69 7.54
N ALA A 67 3.76 26.33 7.67
CA ALA A 67 3.63 27.64 8.30
C ALA A 67 3.50 27.58 9.84
N LYS A 68 3.58 26.38 10.42
CA LYS A 68 3.72 26.17 11.87
C LYS A 68 5.19 26.02 12.23
#